data_AF-A0A944EZL2-F1
#
_entry.id   AF-A0A944EZL2-F1
#
_cell.length_a   1.000
_cell.length_b   1.000
_cell.length_c   1.000
_cell.angle_alpha   90.00
_cell.angle_beta   90.00
_cell.angle_gamma   90.00
#
_symmetry.space_group_name_H-M   'P 1'
#
loop_
_entity.id
_entity.type
_entity.pdbx_description
1 polymer ?
#
loop_
_entity_poly.entity_id
_entity_poly.type
_entity_poly.pdbx_seq_one_letter_code
_entity_poly.pdbx_strand_id
1 'polypeptide(L)'
;MEKQVFTALHSAPSNEEIAADLNISTRTVKFHIANIRAKLGGLTRLRLCLLSALHHRGLPALCTSCAQTFAKLPKCSTSAFNLSDASAL
;
A
#
# COMPACT_ATOMS: atom_id res chain seq x y z
N MET A 1 8.70 9.32 -10.29
CA MET A 1 8.90 9.02 -8.85
C MET A 1 7.61 8.59 -8.15
N GLU A 2 6.49 9.33 -8.27
CA GLU A 2 5.24 9.03 -7.55
C GLU A 2 4.74 7.58 -7.68
N LYS A 3 4.86 6.95 -8.86
CA LYS A 3 4.48 5.53 -9.04
C LYS A 3 5.29 4.59 -8.14
N GLN A 4 6.60 4.79 -8.02
CA GLN A 4 7.48 3.96 -7.18
C GLN A 4 7.11 4.13 -5.69
N VAL A 5 6.92 5.38 -5.26
CA VAL A 5 6.45 5.69 -3.90
C VAL A 5 5.07 5.07 -3.63
N PHE A 6 4.15 5.15 -4.59
CA PHE A 6 2.84 4.52 -4.46
C PHE A 6 2.96 3.00 -4.32
N THR A 7 3.75 2.34 -5.16
CA THR A 7 3.97 0.89 -5.06
C THR A 7 4.57 0.50 -3.71
N ALA A 8 5.55 1.23 -3.19
CA ALA A 8 6.16 0.94 -1.88
C ALA A 8 5.16 0.99 -0.70
N LEU A 9 4.02 1.67 -0.84
CA LEU A 9 3.02 1.77 0.23
C LEU A 9 2.25 0.46 0.50
N HIS A 10 2.42 -0.61 -0.28
CA HIS A 10 1.62 -1.83 -0.17
C HIS A 10 1.79 -2.56 1.18
N SER A 11 2.94 -2.40 1.84
CA SER A 11 3.25 -2.95 3.16
C SER A 11 3.05 -1.93 4.30
N ALA A 12 2.49 -0.76 3.99
CA ALA A 12 2.32 0.37 4.91
C ALA A 12 3.61 0.83 5.65
N PRO A 13 4.77 0.93 4.99
CA PRO A 13 6.01 1.40 5.62
C PRO A 13 5.91 2.87 6.06
N SER A 14 6.81 3.29 6.95
CA SER A 14 7.09 4.67 7.33
C SER A 14 7.71 5.48 6.17
N ASN A 15 7.86 6.80 6.31
CA ASN A 15 8.48 7.61 5.25
C ASN A 15 9.99 7.37 5.17
N GLU A 16 10.58 7.00 6.29
CA GLU A 16 11.99 6.72 6.51
C GLU A 16 12.37 5.40 5.84
N GLU A 17 11.56 4.36 5.98
CA GLU A 17 11.72 3.10 5.26
C GLU A 17 11.58 3.30 3.74
N ILE A 18 10.55 4.02 3.27
CA ILE A 18 10.41 4.33 1.84
C ILE A 18 11.62 5.13 1.32
N ALA A 19 12.15 6.04 2.12
CA ALA A 19 13.31 6.85 1.77
C ALA A 19 14.57 6.00 1.63
N ALA A 20 14.78 5.07 2.57
CA ALA A 20 15.88 4.11 2.51
C ALA A 20 15.76 3.18 1.30
N ASP A 21 14.58 2.58 1.08
CA ASP A 21 14.33 1.63 0.01
C ASP A 21 14.51 2.25 -1.39
N LEU A 22 14.11 3.51 -1.55
CA LEU A 22 14.18 4.22 -2.83
C LEU A 22 15.45 5.09 -2.97
N ASN A 23 16.33 5.11 -1.96
CA ASN A 23 17.53 5.94 -1.89
C ASN A 23 17.27 7.43 -2.20
N ILE A 24 16.26 8.00 -1.53
CA ILE A 24 15.88 9.42 -1.62
C ILE A 24 15.67 10.03 -0.23
N SER A 25 15.57 11.36 -0.13
CA SER A 25 15.32 11.99 1.17
C SER A 25 13.88 11.80 1.66
N THR A 26 13.68 11.70 2.98
CA THR A 26 12.36 11.66 3.62
C THR A 26 11.47 12.86 3.23
N ARG A 27 12.09 14.03 3.00
CA ARG A 27 11.39 15.21 2.48
C ARG A 27 10.78 14.94 1.09
N THR A 28 11.53 14.29 0.21
CA THR A 28 11.08 13.92 -1.15
C THR A 28 9.96 12.89 -1.09
N VAL A 29 10.04 11.92 -0.18
CA VAL A 29 8.94 10.98 0.09
C VAL A 29 7.67 11.72 0.52
N LYS A 30 7.77 12.60 1.52
CA LYS A 30 6.62 13.40 2.01
C LYS A 30 5.99 14.22 0.88
N PHE A 31 6.82 14.85 0.03
CA PHE A 31 6.37 15.60 -1.13
C PHE A 31 5.58 14.71 -2.12
N HIS A 32 6.12 13.56 -2.49
CA HIS A 32 5.43 12.65 -3.40
C HIS A 32 4.14 12.06 -2.81
N ILE A 33 4.13 11.67 -1.53
CA ILE A 33 2.92 11.20 -0.86
C ILE A 33 1.84 12.28 -0.85
N ALA A 34 2.19 13.54 -0.57
CA ALA A 34 1.24 14.65 -0.61
C ALA A 34 0.63 14.83 -2.01
N ASN A 35 1.46 14.81 -3.06
CA ASN A 35 0.97 14.93 -4.44
C ASN A 35 0.09 13.75 -4.86
N ILE A 36 0.47 12.51 -4.52
CA ILE A 36 -0.35 11.32 -4.81
C ILE A 36 -1.72 11.45 -4.13
N ARG A 37 -1.75 11.84 -2.85
CA ARG A 37 -3.01 12.05 -2.12
C ARG A 37 -3.86 13.12 -2.79
N ALA A 38 -3.27 14.25 -3.19
CA ALA A 38 -3.99 15.32 -3.90
C ALA A 38 -4.60 14.82 -5.22
N LYS A 39 -3.83 14.06 -6.01
CA LYS A 39 -4.29 13.46 -7.28
C LYS A 39 -5.42 12.44 -7.10
N LEU A 40 -5.50 11.78 -5.95
CA LEU A 40 -6.51 10.76 -5.64
C LEU A 40 -7.66 11.29 -4.78
N GLY A 41 -7.90 12.61 -4.75
CA GLY A 41 -9.03 13.20 -4.03
C GLY A 41 -8.81 13.33 -2.52
N GLY A 42 -7.56 13.52 -2.10
CA GLY A 42 -7.21 13.83 -0.71
C GLY A 42 -7.22 12.63 0.24
N LEU A 43 -7.04 11.40 -0.28
CA LEU A 43 -7.05 10.18 0.54
C LEU A 43 -6.15 10.30 1.78
N THR A 44 -6.57 9.68 2.89
CA THR A 44 -5.71 9.51 4.06
C THR A 44 -4.57 8.55 3.73
N ARG A 45 -3.47 8.58 4.52
CA ARG A 45 -2.34 7.64 4.34
C ARG A 45 -2.82 6.19 4.36
N LEU A 46 -3.68 5.83 5.33
CA LEU A 46 -4.23 4.49 5.45
C LEU A 46 -4.97 4.05 4.18
N ARG A 47 -5.87 4.90 3.65
CA ARG A 47 -6.60 4.61 2.40
C ARG A 47 -5.65 4.48 1.22
N LEU A 48 -4.59 5.27 1.19
CA LEU A 48 -3.58 5.19 0.15
C LEU A 48 -2.78 3.88 0.21
N CYS A 49 -2.36 3.45 1.41
CA CYS A 49 -1.69 2.15 1.60
C CYS A 49 -2.61 0.98 1.21
N LEU A 50 -3.88 1.02 1.60
CA LEU A 50 -4.86 0.01 1.21
C LEU A 50 -5.00 -0.07 -0.32
N LEU A 51 -5.13 1.08 -0.99
CA LEU A 51 -5.21 1.13 -2.45
C LEU A 51 -3.94 0.56 -3.10
N SER A 52 -2.77 0.87 -2.55
CA SER A 52 -1.49 0.31 -3.01
C SER A 52 -1.43 -1.21 -2.82
N ALA A 53 -1.87 -1.73 -1.67
CA ALA A 53 -1.94 -3.17 -1.41
C ALA A 53 -2.88 -3.90 -2.37
N LEU A 54 -4.05 -3.33 -2.66
CA LEU A 54 -4.98 -3.87 -3.66
C LEU A 54 -4.37 -3.85 -5.06
N HIS A 55 -3.75 -2.74 -5.45
CA HIS A 55 -3.06 -2.62 -6.74
C HIS A 55 -1.91 -3.63 -6.87
N HIS A 56 -1.11 -3.82 -5.81
CA HIS A 56 -0.02 -4.80 -5.77
C HIS A 56 -0.53 -6.25 -5.94
N ARG A 57 -1.73 -6.54 -5.40
CA ARG A 57 -2.42 -7.83 -5.60
C ARG A 57 -3.13 -7.97 -6.94
N GLY A 58 -3.01 -6.99 -7.84
CA GLY A 58 -3.67 -7.02 -9.14
C GLY A 58 -5.20 -6.92 -9.05
N LEU A 59 -5.71 -6.22 -8.03
CA LEU A 59 -7.14 -5.97 -7.81
C LEU A 59 -7.53 -4.52 -8.16
N PRO A 60 -7.42 -4.06 -9.42
CA PRO A 60 -7.92 -2.75 -9.77
C PRO A 60 -9.45 -2.81 -9.83
N ALA A 61 -10.10 -1.89 -9.11
CA ALA A 61 -11.53 -1.56 -9.16
C ALA A 61 -12.45 -2.73 -9.59
N LEU A 62 -12.89 -3.55 -8.63
CA LEU A 62 -13.92 -4.53 -8.94
C LEU A 62 -15.18 -3.80 -9.40
N CYS A 63 -15.64 -4.15 -10.60
CA CYS A 63 -17.00 -3.86 -11.01
C CYS A 63 -17.98 -4.54 -10.03
N THR A 64 -19.18 -3.99 -9.80
CA THR A 64 -20.12 -4.51 -8.80
C THR A 64 -20.47 -6.00 -9.01
N SER A 65 -20.47 -6.48 -10.26
CA SER A 65 -20.62 -7.90 -10.58
C SER A 65 -19.36 -8.73 -10.32
N CYS A 66 -18.18 -8.16 -10.56
CA CYS A 66 -16.88 -8.77 -10.27
C CYS A 66 -16.71 -9.04 -8.76
N ALA A 67 -17.21 -8.14 -7.88
CA ALA A 67 -17.18 -8.32 -6.42
C ALA A 67 -17.92 -9.58 -5.94
N GLN A 68 -19.00 -9.96 -6.61
CA GLN A 68 -19.78 -11.15 -6.27
C GLN A 68 -19.05 -12.45 -6.66
N THR A 69 -18.25 -12.42 -7.73
CA THR A 69 -17.40 -13.56 -8.12
C THR A 69 -16.23 -13.75 -7.14
N PHE A 70 -15.71 -12.68 -6.52
CA PHE A 70 -14.67 -12.77 -5.49
C PHE A 70 -15.15 -13.41 -4.17
N ALA A 71 -16.46 -13.44 -3.90
CA ALA A 71 -17.02 -14.21 -2.79
C ALA A 71 -16.83 -15.74 -2.96
N LYS A 72 -16.47 -16.20 -4.16
CA LYS A 72 -16.21 -17.60 -4.51
C LYS A 72 -14.72 -17.96 -4.64
N LEU A 73 -13.80 -17.01 -4.45
CA LEU A 73 -12.38 -17.34 -4.46
C LEU A 73 -12.05 -18.25 -3.27
N PRO A 74 -11.20 -19.28 -3.47
CA PRO A 74 -10.67 -20.03 -2.35
C PRO A 74 -9.96 -19.07 -1.40
N LYS A 75 -10.25 -19.23 -0.10
CA LYS A 75 -9.69 -18.42 0.98
C LYS A 75 -8.19 -18.27 0.74
N CYS A 76 -7.72 -17.03 0.75
CA CYS A 76 -6.31 -16.69 0.76
C CYS A 76 -5.63 -17.61 1.79
N SER A 77 -4.78 -18.51 1.32
CA SER A 77 -3.91 -19.27 2.22
C SER A 77 -3.11 -18.24 3.00
N THR A 78 -3.34 -18.24 4.31
CA THR A 78 -2.61 -17.42 5.27
C THR A 78 -1.17 -17.94 5.33
N SER A 79 -0.31 -17.50 4.41
CA SER A 79 1.12 -17.48 4.69
C SER A 79 1.37 -16.29 5.62
N ALA A 80 1.16 -16.55 6.91
CA ALA A 80 1.61 -15.82 8.08
C ALA A 80 1.91 -14.32 7.92
N PHE A 81 0.93 -13.49 8.29
CA PHE A 81 1.23 -12.20 8.90
C PHE A 81 1.73 -12.51 10.32
N ASN A 82 3.01 -12.84 10.50
CA ASN A 82 3.59 -12.99 11.84
C ASN A 82 3.93 -11.62 12.40
N LEU A 83 2.99 -11.07 13.17
CA LEU A 83 3.25 -9.99 14.11
C LEU A 83 3.79 -10.61 15.42
N SER A 84 4.98 -11.21 15.37
CA SER A 84 5.60 -11.85 16.55
C SER A 84 7.05 -11.47 16.84
N ASP A 85 7.67 -10.54 16.12
CA ASP A 85 9.02 -10.03 16.46
C ASP A 85 9.00 -8.59 17.02
N ALA A 86 8.00 -8.29 17.87
CA ALA A 86 7.98 -7.07 18.69
C ALA A 86 8.13 -7.39 20.19
N SER A 87 8.86 -8.45 20.52
CA SER A 87 9.31 -8.76 21.89
C SER A 87 10.54 -9.67 21.86
N ALA A 88 11.70 -9.09 21.52
CA ALA A 88 13.01 -9.55 21.99
C ALA A 88 14.05 -8.42 21.78
N LEU A 89 14.32 -7.70 22.88
CA LEU A 89 15.31 -6.62 23.09
C LEU A 89 14.98 -5.22 22.53
#